data_AF-A0A538QYU6-F1
#
_entry.id   AF-A0A538QYU6-F1
#
_cell.length_a   1.000
_cell.length_b   1.000
_cell.length_c   1.000
_cell.angle_alpha   90.00
_cell.angle_beta   90.00
_cell.angle_gamma   90.00
#
_symmetry.space_group_name_H-M   'P 1'
#
loop_
_entity.id
_entity.type
_entity.pdbx_description
1 polymer ?
#
loop_
_entity_poly.entity_id
_entity_poly.type
_entity_poly.pdbx_seq_one_letter_code
_entity_poly.pdbx_strand_id
1 'polypeptide(L)'
;MSERSLSSTVGVGAPGTSHDVDEALSTRLRDLALVEIDALLAGDGTQELIAAFADDVADALREARTRIAALRSQLGGADPLSVLEAAPHQRASDAGAAGVDRIRARLATQAEASRAMARLTDLAAGLIPKLFEADRRR
;
A
#
# COMPACT_ATOMS: atom_id res chain seq x y z
N MET A 1 42.97 34.27 -2.79
CA MET A 1 42.45 33.68 -1.55
C MET A 1 41.00 34.09 -1.37
N SER A 2 40.07 33.15 -1.50
CA SER A 2 38.71 33.24 -0.94
C SER A 2 38.05 31.88 -1.10
N GLU A 3 38.34 31.01 -0.14
CA GLU A 3 37.56 29.80 0.08
C GLU A 3 36.19 30.22 0.65
N ARG A 4 35.14 30.07 -0.16
CA ARG A 4 33.76 30.16 0.33
C ARG A 4 33.46 28.91 1.14
N SER A 5 33.76 28.99 2.43
CA SER A 5 33.33 28.02 3.43
C SER A 5 31.80 28.12 3.56
N LEU A 6 31.09 27.18 2.94
CA LEU A 6 29.66 26.95 3.18
C LEU A 6 29.52 26.10 4.43
N SER A 7 29.57 26.76 5.59
CA SER A 7 29.19 26.15 6.87
C SER A 7 27.67 25.98 6.87
N SER A 8 27.22 24.79 6.42
CA SER A 8 25.85 24.31 6.59
C SER A 8 25.61 24.11 8.09
N THR A 9 25.03 25.11 8.73
CA THR A 9 24.58 25.01 10.12
C THR A 9 23.26 24.23 10.09
N VAL A 10 23.33 22.93 10.40
CA VAL A 10 22.15 22.10 10.67
C VAL A 10 21.51 22.62 11.96
N GLY A 11 20.50 23.48 11.82
CA GLY A 11 19.67 23.94 12.91
C GLY A 11 18.81 22.81 13.43
N VAL A 12 19.10 22.37 14.66
CA VAL A 12 18.24 21.51 15.47
C VAL A 12 16.96 22.27 15.84
N GLY A 13 15.81 21.67 15.54
CA GLY A 13 14.53 21.95 16.23
C GLY A 13 13.63 23.02 15.61
N ALA A 14 12.97 22.70 14.50
CA ALA A 14 11.70 23.34 14.11
C ALA A 14 10.56 22.31 14.28
N PRO A 15 9.37 22.72 14.74
CA PRO A 15 8.26 21.79 14.91
C PRO A 15 7.82 21.26 13.54
N GLY A 16 7.93 19.94 13.36
CA GLY A 16 7.39 19.12 12.27
C GLY A 16 7.51 19.75 10.89
N THR A 17 8.61 19.49 10.19
CA THR A 17 8.66 19.79 8.75
C THR A 17 7.54 19.03 8.03
N SER A 18 7.07 19.54 6.88
CA SER A 18 6.03 18.84 6.09
C SER A 18 6.41 17.39 5.80
N HIS A 19 7.71 17.12 5.67
CA HIS A 19 8.26 15.78 5.51
C HIS A 19 8.00 14.88 6.73
N ASP A 20 8.17 15.38 7.96
CA ASP A 20 7.95 14.60 9.18
C ASP A 20 6.48 14.18 9.32
N VAL A 21 5.56 15.07 8.92
CA VAL A 21 4.12 14.81 8.93
C VAL A 21 3.75 13.78 7.85
N ASP A 22 4.36 13.84 6.67
CA ASP A 22 4.12 12.86 5.60
C ASP A 22 4.67 11.47 5.96
N GLU A 23 5.80 11.42 6.67
CA GLU A 23 6.39 10.17 7.18
C GLU A 23 5.54 9.54 8.29
N ALA A 24 5.04 10.36 9.22
CA ALA A 24 4.11 9.91 10.26
C ALA A 24 2.81 9.35 9.67
N LEU A 25 2.25 10.03 8.66
CA LEU A 25 1.04 9.59 7.96
C LEU A 25 1.26 8.30 7.18
N SER A 26 2.40 8.19 6.48
CA SER A 26 2.81 6.98 5.77
C SER A 26 2.95 5.78 6.72
N THR A 27 3.52 6.00 7.89
CA THR A 27 3.68 4.97 8.93
C THR A 27 2.32 4.52 9.46
N ARG A 28 1.44 5.47 9.83
CA ARG A 28 0.06 5.17 10.27
C ARG A 28 -0.72 4.37 9.23
N LEU A 29 -0.63 4.72 7.94
CA LEU A 29 -1.30 3.98 6.87
C LEU A 29 -0.77 2.56 6.71
N ARG A 30 0.53 2.34 6.90
CA ARG A 30 1.11 0.98 6.87
C ARG A 30 0.64 0.17 8.06
N ASP A 31 0.64 0.74 9.25
CA ASP A 31 0.19 0.06 10.47
C ASP A 31 -1.28 -0.36 10.36
N LEU A 32 -2.13 0.52 9.83
CA LEU A 32 -3.53 0.20 9.56
C LEU A 32 -3.69 -0.88 8.48
N ALA A 33 -2.82 -0.90 7.46
CA ALA A 33 -2.86 -1.92 6.42
C ALA A 33 -2.40 -3.31 6.88
N LEU A 34 -1.64 -3.39 7.99
CA LEU A 34 -1.21 -4.64 8.61
C LEU A 34 -2.28 -5.27 9.49
N VAL A 35 -3.38 -4.56 9.77
CA VAL A 35 -4.49 -5.10 10.56
C VAL A 35 -5.23 -6.17 9.75
N GLU A 36 -5.18 -7.41 10.23
CA GLU A 36 -5.90 -8.54 9.64
C GLU A 36 -7.40 -8.45 9.96
N ILE A 37 -8.19 -8.04 8.97
CA ILE A 37 -9.65 -7.90 9.09
C ILE A 37 -10.31 -9.23 9.48
N ASP A 38 -9.78 -10.36 8.99
CA ASP A 38 -10.28 -11.70 9.34
C ASP A 38 -10.04 -12.04 10.81
N ALA A 39 -8.91 -11.61 11.38
CA ALA A 39 -8.62 -11.77 12.80
C ALA A 39 -9.50 -10.85 13.66
N LEU A 40 -9.78 -9.64 13.16
CA LEU A 40 -10.70 -8.72 13.81
C LEU A 40 -12.11 -9.32 13.86
N LEU A 41 -12.62 -9.82 12.73
CA LEU A 41 -13.96 -10.43 12.61
C LEU A 41 -14.18 -11.69 13.45
N ALA A 42 -13.11 -12.37 13.87
CA ALA A 42 -13.17 -13.58 14.68
C ALA A 42 -13.30 -13.34 16.20
N GLY A 43 -13.18 -12.09 16.68
CA GLY A 43 -13.25 -11.74 18.10
C GLY A 43 -14.66 -11.38 18.60
N ASP A 44 -14.93 -11.64 19.89
CA ASP A 44 -16.13 -11.14 20.58
C ASP A 44 -15.98 -9.65 20.94
N GLY A 45 -17.01 -8.83 20.72
CA GLY A 45 -16.97 -7.36 20.88
C GLY A 45 -16.60 -6.58 19.60
N THR A 46 -16.77 -7.23 18.45
CA THR A 46 -16.21 -6.89 17.14
C THR A 46 -16.72 -5.61 16.51
N GLN A 47 -18.01 -5.30 16.65
CA GLN A 47 -18.62 -4.24 15.84
C GLN A 47 -18.11 -2.83 16.18
N GLU A 48 -17.90 -2.53 17.46
CA GLU A 48 -17.39 -1.22 17.89
C GLU A 48 -15.92 -1.04 17.49
N LEU A 49 -15.11 -2.10 17.59
CA LEU A 49 -13.71 -2.08 17.16
C LEU A 49 -13.57 -1.99 15.63
N ILE A 50 -14.43 -2.67 14.87
CA ILE A 50 -14.47 -2.56 13.40
C ILE A 50 -14.88 -1.15 13.00
N ALA A 51 -15.89 -0.57 13.66
CA ALA A 51 -16.33 0.80 13.38
C ALA A 51 -15.22 1.80 13.66
N ALA A 52 -14.57 1.72 14.83
CA ALA A 52 -13.45 2.58 15.18
C ALA A 52 -12.26 2.44 14.19
N PHE A 53 -11.92 1.21 13.80
CA PHE A 53 -10.89 0.96 12.80
C PHE A 53 -11.26 1.53 11.42
N ALA A 54 -12.51 1.36 10.99
CA ALA A 54 -12.99 1.89 9.73
C ALA A 54 -12.95 3.43 9.71
N ASP A 55 -13.31 4.07 10.82
CA ASP A 55 -13.21 5.52 10.99
C ASP A 55 -11.75 5.98 10.95
N ASP A 56 -10.85 5.27 11.63
CA ASP A 56 -9.41 5.57 11.63
C ASP A 56 -8.80 5.46 10.22
N VAL A 57 -9.17 4.43 9.46
CA VAL A 57 -8.75 4.27 8.07
C VAL A 57 -9.32 5.37 7.19
N ALA A 58 -10.60 5.71 7.35
CA ALA A 58 -11.24 6.76 6.59
C ALA A 58 -10.59 8.13 6.83
N ASP A 59 -10.23 8.40 8.08
CA ASP A 59 -9.57 9.64 8.49
C ASP A 59 -8.14 9.72 7.95
N ALA A 60 -7.33 8.68 8.12
CA ALA A 60 -5.97 8.62 7.60
C ALA A 60 -5.93 8.77 6.06
N LEU A 61 -6.87 8.14 5.35
CA LEU A 61 -6.97 8.27 3.90
C LEU A 61 -7.42 9.68 3.48
N ARG A 62 -8.34 10.30 4.22
CA ARG A 62 -8.78 11.69 3.95
C ARG A 62 -7.61 12.64 4.09
N GLU A 63 -6.84 12.51 5.17
CA GLU A 63 -5.64 13.31 5.41
C GLU A 63 -4.61 13.13 4.29
N ALA A 64 -4.33 11.89 3.89
CA ALA A 64 -3.40 11.60 2.79
C ALA A 64 -3.84 12.24 1.47
N ARG A 65 -5.14 12.20 1.17
CA ARG A 65 -5.68 12.83 -0.03
C ARG A 65 -5.52 14.36 0.01
N THR A 66 -5.81 15.00 1.14
CA THR A 66 -5.59 16.43 1.31
C THR A 66 -4.12 16.80 1.12
N ARG A 67 -3.19 15.99 1.65
CA ARG A 67 -1.74 16.21 1.48
C ARG A 67 -1.30 16.05 0.03
N ILE A 68 -1.78 15.02 -0.66
CA ILE A 68 -1.53 14.82 -2.09
C ILE A 68 -2.09 16.00 -2.91
N ALA A 69 -3.31 16.46 -2.62
CA ALA A 69 -3.89 17.61 -3.31
C ALA A 69 -3.05 18.89 -3.11
N ALA A 70 -2.57 19.12 -1.89
CA ALA A 70 -1.70 20.25 -1.56
C ALA A 70 -0.32 20.18 -2.24
N LEU A 71 0.30 19.00 -2.31
CA LEU A 71 1.55 18.81 -3.05
C LEU A 71 1.35 19.00 -4.56
N ARG A 72 0.17 18.64 -5.07
CA ARG A 72 -0.13 18.75 -6.50
C ARG A 72 -0.52 20.14 -6.94
N SER A 73 -1.15 20.94 -6.09
CA SER A 73 -1.37 22.36 -6.38
C SER A 73 -0.03 23.11 -6.53
N GLN A 74 1.04 22.63 -5.88
CA GLN A 74 2.40 23.15 -6.04
C GLN A 74 3.07 22.68 -7.35
N LEU A 75 2.74 21.47 -7.84
CA LEU A 75 3.33 20.87 -9.05
C LEU A 75 2.57 21.21 -10.34
N GLY A 76 1.28 21.55 -10.25
CA GLY A 76 0.39 21.77 -11.39
C GLY A 76 -0.10 20.48 -12.10
N GLY A 77 -1.21 20.56 -12.84
CA GLY A 77 -1.75 19.47 -13.66
C GLY A 77 -3.12 18.91 -13.23
N ALA A 78 -3.71 18.06 -14.06
CA ALA A 78 -5.02 17.46 -13.82
C ALA A 78 -4.98 16.40 -12.71
N ASP A 79 -6.05 16.29 -11.91
CA ASP A 79 -6.14 15.32 -10.82
C ASP A 79 -6.82 13.99 -11.23
N PRO A 80 -6.09 12.87 -11.40
CA PRO A 80 -6.59 11.52 -11.60
C PRO A 80 -7.37 10.96 -10.40
N LEU A 81 -7.32 11.58 -9.21
CA LEU A 81 -8.07 11.13 -8.03
C LEU A 81 -9.44 11.80 -7.89
N SER A 82 -9.77 12.77 -8.75
CA SER A 82 -11.08 13.43 -8.82
C SER A 82 -12.25 12.44 -8.99
N VAL A 83 -12.01 11.30 -9.64
CA VAL A 83 -12.98 10.20 -9.79
C VAL A 83 -13.41 9.62 -8.43
N LEU A 84 -12.55 9.69 -7.41
CA LEU A 84 -12.83 9.18 -6.06
C LEU A 84 -13.56 10.22 -5.17
N GLU A 85 -13.70 11.47 -5.63
CA GLU A 85 -14.48 12.52 -4.96
C GLU A 85 -15.94 12.55 -5.41
N ALA A 86 -16.27 11.85 -6.50
CA ALA A 86 -17.65 11.71 -6.95
C ALA A 86 -18.54 11.01 -5.89
N ALA A 87 -19.80 11.43 -5.83
CA ALA A 87 -20.77 10.90 -4.88
C ALA A 87 -20.86 9.36 -4.99
N PRO A 88 -21.11 8.61 -3.89
CA PRO A 88 -21.04 7.14 -3.89
C PRO A 88 -21.86 6.45 -4.98
N HIS A 89 -23.03 7.00 -5.30
CA HIS A 89 -23.93 6.53 -6.35
C HIS A 89 -23.39 6.81 -7.77
N GLN A 90 -22.66 7.91 -7.97
CA GLN A 90 -21.95 8.20 -9.23
C GLN A 90 -20.69 7.34 -9.41
N ARG A 91 -19.96 7.03 -8.33
CA ARG A 91 -18.84 6.07 -8.38
C ARG A 91 -19.30 4.64 -8.71
N ALA A 92 -20.41 4.21 -8.12
CA ALA A 92 -20.97 2.89 -8.35
C ALA A 92 -21.49 2.69 -9.79
N SER A 93 -22.06 3.73 -10.39
CA SER A 93 -22.63 3.71 -11.75
C SER A 93 -21.59 3.50 -12.84
N ASP A 94 -20.54 4.33 -12.89
CA ASP A 94 -19.71 4.44 -14.11
C ASP A 94 -18.32 3.82 -13.97
N ALA A 95 -17.76 3.77 -12.75
CA ALA A 95 -16.42 3.24 -12.48
C ALA A 95 -16.43 1.93 -11.67
N GLY A 96 -17.51 1.68 -10.91
CA GLY A 96 -17.63 0.56 -9.98
C GLY A 96 -17.62 -0.82 -10.64
N ALA A 97 -18.51 -1.05 -11.62
CA ALA A 97 -18.62 -2.37 -12.26
C ALA A 97 -17.34 -2.76 -13.04
N ALA A 98 -16.88 -1.90 -13.95
CA ALA A 98 -15.67 -2.15 -14.74
C ALA A 98 -14.37 -2.09 -13.91
N GLY A 99 -14.37 -1.36 -12.78
CA GLY A 99 -13.25 -1.33 -11.84
C GLY A 99 -13.15 -2.62 -11.03
N VAL A 100 -14.27 -3.11 -10.50
CA VAL A 100 -14.35 -4.38 -9.76
C VAL A 100 -13.96 -5.55 -10.65
N ASP A 101 -14.42 -5.58 -11.90
CA ASP A 101 -14.06 -6.66 -12.83
C ASP A 101 -12.57 -6.66 -13.17
N ARG A 102 -11.95 -5.47 -13.31
CA ARG A 102 -10.50 -5.36 -13.52
C ARG A 102 -9.68 -5.80 -12.31
N ILE A 103 -10.11 -5.43 -11.09
CA ILE A 103 -9.46 -5.87 -9.86
C ILE A 103 -9.61 -7.38 -9.67
N ARG A 104 -10.82 -7.92 -9.93
CA ARG A 104 -11.09 -9.36 -9.90
C ARG A 104 -10.21 -10.11 -10.90
N ALA A 105 -10.11 -9.63 -12.14
CA ALA A 105 -9.24 -10.22 -13.17
C ALA A 105 -7.77 -10.19 -12.74
N ARG A 106 -7.29 -9.06 -12.20
CA ARG A 106 -5.91 -8.93 -11.73
C ARG A 106 -5.60 -9.89 -10.58
N LEU A 107 -6.50 -10.02 -9.61
CA LEU A 107 -6.35 -10.95 -8.49
C LEU A 107 -6.37 -12.40 -8.95
N ALA A 108 -7.21 -12.75 -9.93
CA ALA A 108 -7.23 -14.08 -10.53
C ALA A 108 -5.90 -14.41 -11.22
N THR A 109 -5.36 -13.50 -12.03
CA THR A 109 -4.05 -13.65 -12.67
C THR A 109 -2.93 -13.78 -11.64
N GLN A 110 -2.97 -12.99 -10.57
CA GLN A 110 -1.97 -13.05 -9.50
C GLN A 110 -2.03 -14.38 -8.74
N ALA A 111 -3.23 -14.88 -8.45
CA ALA A 111 -3.42 -16.19 -7.82
C ALA A 111 -3.01 -17.35 -8.74
N GLU A 112 -3.14 -17.21 -10.06
CA GLU A 112 -2.65 -18.21 -11.00
C GLU A 112 -1.12 -18.20 -11.09
N ALA A 113 -0.50 -17.01 -11.11
CA ALA A 113 0.95 -16.86 -11.07
C ALA A 113 1.55 -17.45 -9.79
N SER A 114 0.94 -17.22 -8.62
CA SER A 114 1.41 -17.79 -7.35
C SER A 114 1.30 -19.33 -7.34
N ARG A 115 0.21 -19.90 -7.87
CA ARG A 115 0.07 -21.36 -8.03
C ARG A 115 1.07 -21.94 -9.04
N ALA A 116 1.41 -21.20 -10.09
CA ALA A 116 2.44 -21.62 -11.05
C ALA A 116 3.83 -21.63 -10.41
N MET A 117 4.17 -20.61 -9.61
CA MET A 117 5.42 -20.57 -8.86
C MET A 117 5.51 -21.72 -7.83
N ALA A 118 4.44 -21.97 -7.07
CA ALA A 118 4.40 -23.09 -6.12
C ALA A 118 4.68 -24.43 -6.81
N ARG A 119 4.03 -24.70 -7.96
CA ARG A 119 4.27 -25.91 -8.75
C ARG A 119 5.71 -26.01 -9.26
N LEU A 120 6.33 -24.89 -9.65
CA LEU A 120 7.74 -24.87 -10.04
C LEU A 120 8.67 -25.16 -8.86
N THR A 121 8.37 -24.62 -7.69
CA THR A 121 9.12 -24.90 -6.45
C THR A 121 9.01 -26.38 -6.07
N ASP A 122 7.83 -26.98 -6.16
CA ASP A 122 7.62 -28.41 -5.89
C ASP A 122 8.38 -29.30 -6.88
N LEU A 123 8.36 -28.94 -8.18
CA LEU A 123 9.13 -29.64 -9.21
C LEU A 123 10.64 -29.51 -8.98
N ALA A 124 11.12 -28.32 -8.63
CA ALA A 124 12.52 -28.09 -8.30
C ALA A 124 12.94 -28.91 -7.07
N ALA A 125 12.12 -28.92 -6.02
CA ALA A 125 12.34 -29.74 -4.82
C ALA A 125 12.41 -31.24 -5.14
N GLY A 126 11.62 -31.72 -6.12
CA GLY A 126 11.67 -33.12 -6.58
C GLY A 126 12.87 -33.46 -7.47
N LEU A 127 13.49 -32.46 -8.13
CA LEU A 127 14.63 -32.64 -9.03
C LEU A 127 15.98 -32.51 -8.32
N ILE A 128 16.09 -31.67 -7.30
CA ILE A 128 17.33 -31.43 -6.55
C ILE A 128 17.94 -32.74 -6.00
N PRO A 129 17.19 -33.62 -5.31
CA PRO A 129 17.74 -34.88 -4.82
C PRO A 129 18.20 -35.81 -5.95
N LYS A 130 17.49 -35.84 -7.08
CA LYS A 130 17.82 -36.68 -8.24
C LYS A 130 19.09 -36.22 -8.95
N LEU A 131 19.34 -34.91 -8.99
CA LEU A 131 20.57 -34.33 -9.50
C LEU A 131 21.77 -34.68 -8.60
N PHE A 132 21.61 -34.58 -7.28
CA PHE A 132 22.66 -35.00 -6.33
C PHE A 132 22.93 -36.50 -6.38
N GLU A 133 21.92 -37.33 -6.64
CA GLU A 133 22.10 -38.77 -6.81
C GLU A 133 22.77 -39.13 -8.13
N ALA A 134 22.47 -38.41 -9.21
CA ALA A 134 23.14 -38.58 -10.51
C ALA A 134 24.61 -38.14 -10.45
N ASP A 135 24.91 -37.06 -9.74
CA ASP A 135 26.28 -36.55 -9.54
C ASP A 135 27.14 -37.54 -8.72
N ARG A 136 26.55 -38.17 -7.69
CA ARG A 136 27.23 -39.18 -6.85
C ARG A 136 27.53 -40.51 -7.57
N ARG A 137 26.91 -40.77 -8.72
CA ARG A 137 27.10 -42.00 -9.53
C ARG A 137 28.18 -41.86 -10.61
N ARG A 138 28.79 -40.67 -10.75
CA ARG A 138 29.99 -40.43 -11.57
C ARG A 138 31.25 -40.54 -10.73
#